data_AF-A0A497QWP9-F1
#
_entry.id   AF-A0A497QWP9-F1
#
_cell.length_a   1.000
_cell.length_b   1.000
_cell.length_c   1.000
_cell.angle_alpha   90.00
_cell.angle_beta   90.00
_cell.angle_gamma   90.00
#
_symmetry.space_group_name_H-M   'P 1'
#
loop_
_entity.id
_entity.type
_entity.pdbx_description
1 polymer ?
#
loop_
_entity_poly.entity_id
_entity_poly.type
_entity_poly.pdbx_seq_one_letter_code
_entity_poly.pdbx_strand_id
1 'polypeptide(L)'
;MANAEHEDAVEEAEEKETLQPRIEVGGEIKTFEEVTPKKALKVLRETIADYEDYQSVPSRRKTDEAFRKYVKETLTQANDHIKEIHAALIEAQQMSTWAIADQVINELGAFIKDVNKSDYGFTTFFENPRLLEMDISQLYIIDYGFIKSIRVLNERISAFMEIVQQHYF
;
A
#
# COMPACT_ATOMS: atom_id res chain seq x y z
N MET A 1 70.27 -1.80 -18.87
CA MET A 1 69.54 -1.86 -20.16
C MET A 1 68.09 -2.20 -19.84
N ALA A 2 67.20 -1.31 -20.25
CA ALA A 2 65.77 -1.46 -20.58
C ALA A 2 64.76 -2.01 -19.55
N ASN A 3 63.89 -1.07 -19.13
CA ASN A 3 62.48 -1.13 -18.69
C ASN A 3 61.57 -2.23 -19.27
N ALA A 4 60.60 -2.66 -18.46
CA ALA A 4 59.14 -2.46 -18.63
C ALA A 4 58.42 -3.54 -17.77
N GLU A 5 57.88 -3.22 -16.59
CA GLU A 5 56.49 -2.76 -16.38
C GLU A 5 55.44 -3.60 -17.12
N HIS A 6 54.87 -4.58 -16.42
CA HIS A 6 53.46 -4.94 -16.53
C HIS A 6 52.96 -5.30 -15.12
N GLU A 7 52.42 -4.28 -14.47
CA GLU A 7 51.35 -4.44 -13.48
C GLU A 7 50.14 -5.03 -14.22
N ASP A 8 49.61 -6.14 -13.72
CA ASP A 8 48.19 -6.44 -13.89
C ASP A 8 47.68 -6.95 -12.56
N ALA A 9 46.87 -6.09 -11.95
CA ALA A 9 46.27 -6.23 -10.66
C ALA A 9 45.13 -7.26 -10.71
N VAL A 10 45.19 -8.15 -9.72
CA VAL A 10 44.10 -8.86 -9.05
C VAL A 10 42.70 -8.33 -9.40
N GLU A 11 41.97 -9.08 -10.22
CA GLU A 11 40.53 -8.89 -10.43
C GLU A 11 39.78 -9.84 -9.49
N GLU A 12 39.65 -9.44 -8.22
CA GLU A 12 38.71 -10.04 -7.28
C GLU A 12 37.31 -9.52 -7.61
N ALA A 13 36.52 -10.33 -8.30
CA ALA A 13 35.08 -10.10 -8.45
C ALA A 13 34.38 -10.41 -7.13
N GLU A 14 34.26 -9.40 -6.25
CA GLU A 14 33.34 -9.43 -5.11
C GLU A 14 31.89 -9.44 -5.62
N GLU A 15 31.28 -10.62 -5.61
CA GLU A 15 29.84 -10.81 -5.72
C GLU A 15 29.18 -10.14 -4.50
N LYS A 16 28.64 -8.93 -4.67
CA LYS A 16 27.85 -8.26 -3.62
C LYS A 16 26.51 -8.96 -3.47
N GLU A 17 26.49 -9.95 -2.59
CA GLU A 17 25.29 -10.56 -2.04
C GLU A 17 24.40 -9.47 -1.41
N THR A 18 23.31 -9.10 -2.09
CA THR A 18 22.34 -8.14 -1.58
C THR A 18 21.57 -8.79 -0.42
N LEU A 19 22.08 -8.61 0.80
CA LEU A 19 21.41 -9.00 2.04
C LEU A 19 20.15 -8.14 2.23
N GLN A 20 19.00 -8.66 1.78
CA GLN A 20 17.69 -8.11 2.16
C GLN A 20 17.35 -8.54 3.60
N PRO A 21 16.77 -7.66 4.44
CA PRO A 21 16.47 -7.98 5.82
C PRO A 21 15.34 -9.03 5.91
N ARG A 22 15.72 -10.21 6.41
CA ARG A 22 14.86 -11.38 6.64
C ARG A 22 13.95 -11.12 7.85
N ILE A 23 12.67 -10.86 7.63
CA ILE A 23 11.65 -10.92 8.68
C ILE A 23 10.93 -12.26 8.55
N GLU A 24 11.23 -13.19 9.46
CA GLU A 24 10.57 -14.51 9.50
C GLU A 24 9.20 -14.40 10.18
N VAL A 25 8.15 -14.67 9.42
CA VAL A 25 6.84 -15.06 9.98
C VAL A 25 6.35 -16.31 9.24
N GLY A 26 6.42 -17.46 9.91
CA GLY A 26 5.57 -18.62 9.58
C GLY A 26 5.99 -19.54 8.43
N GLY A 27 7.27 -19.70 8.10
CA GLY A 27 7.78 -20.91 7.43
C GLY A 27 7.35 -21.21 5.99
N GLU A 28 6.62 -20.33 5.31
CA GLU A 28 6.36 -20.44 3.86
C GLU A 28 7.20 -19.41 3.09
N ILE A 29 8.18 -19.89 2.31
CA ILE A 29 8.80 -19.08 1.26
C ILE A 29 7.75 -18.90 0.16
N LYS A 30 6.90 -17.88 0.31
CA LYS A 30 6.07 -17.43 -0.81
C LYS A 30 7.01 -16.69 -1.75
N THR A 31 7.29 -17.28 -2.92
CA THR A 31 7.84 -16.53 -4.04
C THR A 31 6.86 -15.39 -4.33
N PHE A 32 7.18 -14.19 -3.87
CA PHE A 32 6.45 -13.00 -4.28
C PHE A 32 6.68 -12.87 -5.77
N GLU A 33 5.65 -13.11 -6.57
CA GLU A 33 5.70 -12.78 -7.99
C GLU A 33 6.03 -11.29 -8.06
N GLU A 34 7.19 -10.94 -8.63
CA GLU A 34 7.63 -9.55 -8.69
C GLU A 34 6.63 -8.75 -9.53
N VAL A 35 5.93 -7.82 -8.88
CA VAL A 35 4.89 -7.04 -9.53
C VAL A 35 5.56 -5.98 -10.38
N THR A 36 5.59 -6.23 -11.69
CA THR A 36 6.07 -5.22 -12.65
C THR A 36 5.14 -3.99 -12.66
N PRO A 37 5.66 -2.78 -12.94
CA PRO A 37 4.85 -1.57 -13.05
C PRO A 37 3.68 -1.69 -14.04
N LYS A 38 3.87 -2.41 -15.15
CA LYS A 38 2.81 -2.66 -16.14
C LYS A 38 1.67 -3.52 -15.58
N LYS A 39 2.00 -4.57 -14.82
CA LYS A 39 0.99 -5.41 -14.13
C LYS A 39 0.27 -4.60 -13.05
N ALA A 40 0.98 -3.82 -12.25
CA ALA A 40 0.41 -2.94 -11.24
C ALA A 40 -0.59 -1.96 -11.86
N LEU A 41 -0.18 -1.22 -12.89
CA LEU A 41 -1.03 -0.26 -13.61
C LEU A 41 -2.29 -0.92 -14.17
N LYS A 42 -2.17 -2.12 -14.76
CA LYS A 42 -3.33 -2.86 -15.26
C LYS A 42 -4.35 -3.12 -14.15
N VAL A 43 -3.91 -3.65 -13.01
CA VAL A 43 -4.81 -3.94 -11.89
C VAL A 43 -5.42 -2.66 -11.33
N LEU A 44 -4.65 -1.59 -11.22
CA LEU A 44 -5.13 -0.29 -10.73
C LEU A 44 -6.26 0.26 -11.62
N ARG A 45 -6.09 0.20 -12.95
CA ARG A 45 -7.12 0.61 -13.92
C ARG A 45 -8.38 -0.26 -13.87
N GLU A 46 -8.23 -1.55 -13.61
CA GLU A 46 -9.37 -2.47 -13.48
C GLU A 46 -10.12 -2.30 -12.15
N THR A 47 -9.43 -1.84 -11.11
CA THR A 47 -9.96 -1.74 -9.75
C THR A 47 -10.55 -0.36 -9.45
N ILE A 48 -9.90 0.70 -9.94
CA ILE A 48 -10.20 2.09 -9.60
C ILE A 48 -10.80 2.77 -10.82
N ALA A 49 -12.06 3.19 -10.69
CA ALA A 49 -12.74 3.97 -11.74
C ALA A 49 -11.98 5.28 -12.00
N ASP A 50 -11.87 5.66 -13.28
CA ASP A 50 -11.18 6.87 -13.74
C ASP A 50 -9.67 6.92 -13.44
N TYR A 51 -9.04 5.82 -13.00
CA TYR A 51 -7.59 5.74 -12.85
C TYR A 51 -6.93 5.67 -14.22
N GLU A 52 -6.14 6.69 -14.58
CA GLU A 52 -5.47 6.78 -15.88
C GLU A 52 -4.02 6.31 -15.78
N ASP A 53 -3.09 7.23 -15.53
CA ASP A 53 -1.66 7.02 -15.36
C ASP A 53 -1.01 8.30 -14.82
N TYR A 54 0.25 8.18 -14.42
CA TYR A 54 1.08 9.28 -13.97
C TYR A 54 2.03 9.80 -15.07
N GLN A 55 1.79 9.51 -16.35
CA GLN A 55 2.73 9.86 -17.41
C GLN A 55 2.74 11.37 -17.69
N SER A 56 1.55 11.99 -17.77
CA SER A 56 1.40 13.40 -18.09
C SER A 56 1.00 14.24 -16.88
N VAL A 57 1.42 15.50 -16.83
CA VAL A 57 1.01 16.43 -15.75
C VAL A 57 -0.53 16.47 -15.56
N PRO A 58 -1.35 16.57 -16.64
CA PRO A 58 -2.81 16.51 -16.48
C PRO A 58 -3.32 15.16 -15.95
N SER A 59 -2.79 14.03 -16.44
CA SER A 59 -3.26 12.70 -16.01
C SER A 59 -2.87 12.38 -14.57
N ARG A 60 -1.73 12.90 -14.08
CA ARG A 60 -1.25 12.61 -12.71
C ARG A 60 -2.22 13.07 -11.63
N ARG A 61 -2.69 14.32 -11.71
CA ARG A 61 -3.62 14.87 -10.71
C ARG A 61 -4.96 14.12 -10.72
N LYS A 62 -5.49 13.87 -11.92
CA LYS A 62 -6.74 13.12 -12.09
C LYS A 62 -6.61 11.69 -11.54
N THR A 63 -5.49 11.03 -11.83
CA THR A 63 -5.21 9.66 -11.35
C THR A 63 -5.06 9.62 -9.83
N ASP A 64 -4.35 10.57 -9.23
CA ASP A 64 -4.22 10.68 -7.78
C ASP A 64 -5.57 11.00 -7.10
N GLU A 65 -6.39 11.88 -7.67
CA GLU A 65 -7.74 12.15 -7.18
C GLU A 65 -8.62 10.89 -7.21
N ALA A 66 -8.59 10.14 -8.32
CA ALA A 66 -9.30 8.87 -8.46
C ALA A 66 -8.82 7.84 -7.42
N PHE A 67 -7.50 7.72 -7.23
CA PHE A 67 -6.89 6.84 -6.24
C PHE A 67 -7.33 7.19 -4.82
N ARG A 68 -7.19 8.45 -4.41
CA ARG A 68 -7.57 8.90 -3.06
C ARG A 68 -9.05 8.76 -2.80
N LYS A 69 -9.89 9.02 -3.82
CA LYS A 69 -11.35 8.79 -3.72
C LYS A 69 -11.64 7.33 -3.43
N TYR A 70 -11.07 6.40 -4.21
CA TYR A 70 -11.25 4.96 -4.01
C TYR A 70 -10.77 4.51 -2.62
N VAL A 71 -9.57 4.94 -2.22
CA VAL A 71 -9.01 4.63 -0.90
C VAL A 71 -9.94 5.11 0.20
N LYS A 72 -10.37 6.37 0.13
CA LYS A 72 -11.28 6.96 1.13
C LYS A 72 -12.58 6.19 1.24
N GLU A 73 -13.23 5.91 0.12
CA GLU A 73 -14.49 5.15 0.07
C GLU A 73 -14.31 3.76 0.69
N THR A 74 -13.26 3.05 0.30
CA THR A 74 -12.97 1.69 0.76
C THR A 74 -12.63 1.66 2.27
N LEU A 75 -11.82 2.60 2.75
CA LEU A 75 -11.49 2.68 4.18
C LEU A 75 -12.67 3.14 5.02
N THR A 76 -13.56 3.98 4.47
CA THR A 76 -14.79 4.40 5.16
C THR A 76 -15.70 3.19 5.38
N GLN A 77 -15.90 2.37 4.35
CA GLN A 77 -16.64 1.11 4.47
C GLN A 77 -16.01 0.17 5.50
N ALA A 78 -14.68 0.02 5.47
CA ALA A 78 -13.94 -0.77 6.46
C ALA A 78 -14.21 -0.27 7.88
N ASN A 79 -14.16 1.04 8.10
CA ASN A 79 -14.39 1.65 9.41
C ASN A 79 -15.83 1.46 9.88
N ASP A 80 -16.80 1.55 8.97
CA ASP A 80 -18.21 1.36 9.29
C ASP A 80 -18.49 -0.10 9.70
N HIS A 81 -17.91 -1.09 9.01
CA HIS A 81 -17.98 -2.49 9.44
C HIS A 81 -17.34 -2.72 10.82
N ILE A 82 -16.22 -2.05 11.14
CA ILE A 82 -15.62 -2.16 12.49
C ILE A 82 -16.54 -1.56 13.56
N LYS A 83 -17.24 -0.46 13.26
CA LYS A 83 -18.25 0.10 14.19
C LYS A 83 -19.43 -0.85 14.40
N GLU A 84 -19.89 -1.53 13.36
CA GLU A 84 -20.94 -2.55 13.46
C GLU A 84 -20.49 -3.72 14.34
N ILE A 85 -19.27 -4.22 14.12
CA ILE A 85 -18.64 -5.24 14.97
C ILE A 85 -18.55 -4.76 16.42
N HIS A 86 -18.13 -3.52 16.64
CA HIS A 86 -18.03 -2.94 17.98
C HIS A 86 -19.40 -2.90 18.67
N ALA A 87 -20.44 -2.46 17.97
CA ALA A 87 -21.81 -2.44 18.50
C ALA A 87 -22.29 -3.86 18.89
N ALA A 88 -22.05 -4.85 18.04
CA ALA A 88 -22.37 -6.25 18.34
C ALA A 88 -21.63 -6.79 19.57
N LEU A 89 -20.35 -6.44 19.74
CA LEU A 89 -19.55 -6.83 20.92
C LEU A 89 -20.01 -6.12 22.20
N ILE A 90 -20.52 -4.89 22.11
CA ILE A 90 -21.17 -4.19 23.24
C ILE A 90 -22.44 -4.92 23.65
N GLU A 91 -23.31 -5.29 22.70
CA GLU A 91 -24.53 -6.05 22.96
C GLU A 91 -24.23 -7.41 23.60
N ALA A 92 -23.15 -8.07 23.14
CA ALA A 92 -22.64 -9.31 23.71
C ALA A 92 -21.87 -9.15 25.05
N GLN A 93 -21.84 -7.94 25.61
CA GLN A 93 -21.17 -7.59 26.88
C GLN A 93 -19.67 -7.95 26.92
N GLN A 94 -18.99 -7.96 25.77
CA GLN A 94 -17.56 -8.27 25.67
C GLN A 94 -16.69 -7.05 26.01
N MET A 95 -16.73 -6.62 27.27
CA MET A 95 -16.07 -5.40 27.74
C MET A 95 -14.56 -5.33 27.46
N SER A 96 -13.88 -6.47 27.35
CA SER A 96 -12.43 -6.53 27.09
C SER A 96 -12.03 -6.02 25.70
N THR A 97 -12.96 -5.97 24.74
CA THR A 97 -12.68 -5.57 23.36
C THR A 97 -12.94 -4.09 23.08
N TRP A 98 -13.69 -3.40 23.94
CA TRP A 98 -14.22 -2.05 23.67
C TRP A 98 -13.11 -1.03 23.41
N ALA A 99 -12.10 -0.98 24.29
CA ALA A 99 -11.00 -0.02 24.15
C ALA A 99 -10.19 -0.24 22.87
N ILE A 100 -9.99 -1.51 22.46
CA ILE A 100 -9.25 -1.85 21.25
C ILE A 100 -10.07 -1.48 20.02
N ALA A 101 -11.38 -1.78 20.02
CA ALA A 101 -12.27 -1.42 18.91
C ALA A 101 -12.34 0.11 18.72
N ASP A 102 -12.52 0.86 19.81
CA ASP A 102 -12.51 2.34 19.77
C ASP A 102 -11.18 2.88 19.24
N GLN A 103 -10.04 2.33 19.67
CA GLN A 103 -8.74 2.73 19.16
C GLN A 103 -8.66 2.53 17.64
N VAL A 104 -9.04 1.37 17.13
CA VAL A 104 -9.00 1.07 15.69
C VAL A 104 -9.93 1.99 14.89
N ILE A 105 -11.16 2.22 15.39
CA ILE A 105 -12.13 3.13 14.74
C ILE A 105 -11.56 4.56 14.63
N ASN A 106 -10.89 5.02 15.69
CA ASN A 106 -10.31 6.36 15.73
C ASN A 106 -9.06 6.49 14.86
N GLU A 107 -8.17 5.50 14.87
CA GLU A 107 -6.97 5.48 14.02
C GLU A 107 -7.35 5.44 12.54
N LEU A 108 -8.29 4.57 12.17
CA LEU A 108 -8.77 4.49 10.80
C LEU A 108 -9.50 5.77 10.38
N GLY A 109 -10.31 6.35 11.29
CA GLY A 109 -10.96 7.64 11.08
C GLY A 109 -10.00 8.81 10.89
N ALA A 110 -8.88 8.83 11.62
CA ALA A 110 -7.82 9.82 11.43
C ALA A 110 -7.12 9.62 10.08
N PHE A 111 -6.77 8.39 9.74
CA PHE A 111 -6.10 8.08 8.48
C PHE A 111 -6.96 8.43 7.26
N ILE A 112 -8.28 8.17 7.29
CA ILE A 112 -9.22 8.60 6.24
C ILE A 112 -9.19 10.12 6.04
N LYS A 113 -9.08 10.90 7.13
CA LYS A 113 -8.98 12.37 7.05
C LYS A 113 -7.66 12.79 6.40
N ASP A 114 -6.56 12.12 6.74
CA ASP A 114 -5.25 12.40 6.18
C ASP A 114 -5.20 12.13 4.67
N VAL A 115 -5.74 11.00 4.21
CA VAL A 115 -5.88 10.70 2.76
C VAL A 115 -6.65 11.80 2.03
N ASN A 116 -7.64 12.40 2.67
CA ASN A 116 -8.46 13.45 2.09
C ASN A 116 -7.78 14.83 2.13
N LYS A 117 -6.79 15.04 3.01
CA LYS A 117 -6.08 16.31 3.17
C LYS A 117 -4.88 16.37 2.23
N SER A 118 -5.13 16.57 0.94
CA SER A 118 -4.07 16.87 -0.01
C SER A 118 -3.82 18.38 -0.11
N ASP A 119 -2.69 18.85 0.39
CA ASP A 119 -2.12 20.13 -0.03
C ASP A 119 -0.85 19.83 -0.85
N TYR A 120 -0.93 20.08 -2.15
CA TYR A 120 0.17 19.81 -3.08
C TYR A 120 1.18 20.97 -3.19
N GLY A 121 1.01 22.05 -2.42
CA GLY A 121 1.93 23.20 -2.44
C GLY A 121 2.21 23.73 -3.86
N PHE A 122 3.34 24.43 -4.02
CA PHE A 122 3.75 25.05 -5.29
C PHE A 122 4.85 24.30 -6.06
N THR A 123 5.34 23.16 -5.53
CA THR A 123 6.44 22.38 -6.13
C THR A 123 6.27 20.90 -5.83
N THR A 124 5.31 20.23 -6.47
CA THR A 124 5.10 18.78 -6.30
C THR A 124 5.44 17.97 -7.55
N PHE A 125 5.73 16.69 -7.32
CA PHE A 125 5.79 15.62 -8.31
C PHE A 125 4.72 15.76 -9.41
N PHE A 126 3.50 16.16 -9.03
CA PHE A 126 2.35 16.34 -9.91
C PHE A 126 2.47 17.48 -10.93
N GLU A 127 3.38 18.43 -10.73
CA GLU A 127 3.58 19.61 -11.59
C GLU A 127 4.89 19.56 -12.39
N ASN A 128 5.84 18.69 -12.02
CA ASN A 128 7.14 18.62 -12.68
C ASN A 128 7.04 17.95 -14.06
N PRO A 129 7.26 18.67 -15.18
CA PRO A 129 7.17 18.07 -16.51
C PRO A 129 8.30 17.07 -16.82
N ARG A 130 9.37 17.04 -16.02
CA ARG A 130 10.56 16.19 -16.20
C ARG A 130 10.71 15.19 -15.05
N LEU A 131 9.73 14.31 -14.91
CA LEU A 131 9.86 13.15 -14.01
C LEU A 131 10.58 12.00 -14.70
N LEU A 132 11.34 11.24 -13.92
CA LEU A 132 11.95 10.01 -14.41
C LEU A 132 10.88 8.92 -14.53
N GLU A 133 10.95 8.11 -15.58
CA GLU A 133 10.05 6.97 -15.78
C GLU A 133 10.11 5.97 -14.60
N MET A 134 11.26 5.90 -13.93
CA MET A 134 11.46 5.11 -12.72
C MET A 134 10.57 5.59 -11.57
N ASP A 135 10.46 6.90 -11.35
CA ASP A 135 9.65 7.46 -10.26
C ASP A 135 8.16 7.17 -10.49
N ILE A 136 7.70 7.32 -11.73
CA ILE A 136 6.34 6.97 -12.15
C ILE A 136 6.06 5.48 -11.96
N SER A 137 7.04 4.63 -12.31
CA SER A 137 6.93 3.18 -12.16
C SER A 137 6.82 2.76 -10.70
N GLN A 138 7.59 3.39 -9.81
CA GLN A 138 7.52 3.15 -8.38
C GLN A 138 6.14 3.54 -7.82
N LEU A 139 5.56 4.64 -8.30
CA LEU A 139 4.24 5.07 -7.83
C LEU A 139 3.15 4.03 -8.14
N TYR A 140 3.16 3.40 -9.32
CA TYR A 140 2.23 2.30 -9.61
C TYR A 140 2.42 1.11 -8.66
N ILE A 141 3.66 0.77 -8.31
CA ILE A 141 3.93 -0.33 -7.38
C ILE A 141 3.42 0.00 -5.97
N ILE A 142 3.64 1.24 -5.53
CA ILE A 142 3.18 1.74 -4.23
C ILE A 142 1.65 1.72 -4.18
N ASP A 143 0.97 2.32 -5.16
CA ASP A 143 -0.49 2.35 -5.24
C ASP A 143 -1.06 0.92 -5.25
N TYR A 144 -0.45 0.02 -6.02
CA TYR A 144 -0.85 -1.39 -6.06
C TYR A 144 -0.68 -2.09 -4.70
N GLY A 145 0.48 -1.90 -4.05
CA GLY A 145 0.74 -2.47 -2.72
C GLY A 145 -0.24 -1.94 -1.67
N PHE A 146 -0.63 -0.68 -1.80
CA PHE A 146 -1.58 -0.03 -0.93
C PHE A 146 -2.99 -0.59 -1.09
N ILE A 147 -3.52 -0.71 -2.32
CA ILE A 147 -4.84 -1.32 -2.54
C ILE A 147 -4.89 -2.78 -2.07
N LYS A 148 -3.78 -3.53 -2.24
CA LYS A 148 -3.69 -4.92 -1.78
C LYS A 148 -3.78 -4.99 -0.27
N SER A 149 -3.11 -4.07 0.43
CA SER A 149 -3.14 -3.99 1.89
C SER A 149 -4.54 -3.66 2.40
N ILE A 150 -5.23 -2.71 1.77
CA ILE A 150 -6.63 -2.39 2.09
C ILE A 150 -7.55 -3.59 1.84
N ARG A 151 -7.33 -4.34 0.75
CA ARG A 151 -8.12 -5.54 0.46
C ARG A 151 -7.96 -6.60 1.55
N VAL A 152 -6.73 -6.87 1.98
CA VAL A 152 -6.45 -7.80 3.08
C VAL A 152 -7.07 -7.31 4.40
N LEU A 153 -7.04 -6.00 4.67
CA LEU A 153 -7.73 -5.43 5.82
C LEU A 153 -9.24 -5.72 5.77
N ASN A 154 -9.89 -5.46 4.63
CA ASN A 154 -11.32 -5.73 4.44
C ASN A 154 -11.65 -7.23 4.58
N GLU A 155 -10.86 -8.11 3.96
CA GLU A 155 -11.02 -9.56 4.09
C GLU A 155 -10.99 -9.99 5.57
N ARG A 156 -10.09 -9.42 6.38
CA ARG A 156 -10.00 -9.70 7.82
C ARG A 156 -11.19 -9.14 8.62
N ILE A 157 -11.66 -7.93 8.28
CA ILE A 157 -12.83 -7.34 8.94
C ILE A 157 -14.07 -8.17 8.64
N SER A 158 -14.29 -8.57 7.38
CA SER A 158 -15.41 -9.42 6.99
C SER A 158 -15.36 -10.77 7.71
N ALA A 159 -14.20 -11.44 7.74
CA ALA A 159 -14.04 -12.68 8.47
C ALA A 159 -14.31 -12.52 9.97
N PHE A 160 -13.91 -11.39 10.57
CA PHE A 160 -14.21 -11.13 11.98
C PHE A 160 -15.70 -10.88 12.22
N MET A 161 -16.38 -10.14 11.33
CA MET A 161 -17.83 -9.95 11.39
C MET A 161 -18.58 -11.29 11.33
N GLU A 162 -18.18 -12.19 10.43
CA GLU A 162 -18.77 -13.54 10.34
C GLU A 162 -18.61 -14.34 11.64
N ILE A 163 -17.43 -14.26 12.28
CA ILE A 163 -17.17 -14.92 13.56
C ILE A 163 -18.09 -14.35 14.66
N VAL A 164 -18.20 -13.02 14.75
CA VAL A 164 -19.05 -12.35 15.74
C VAL A 164 -20.52 -12.71 15.52
N GLN A 165 -20.97 -12.73 14.27
CA GLN A 165 -22.33 -13.13 13.91
C GLN A 165 -22.62 -14.57 14.32
N GLN A 166 -21.72 -15.53 14.05
CA GLN A 166 -21.92 -16.94 14.39
C GLN A 166 -21.86 -17.25 15.89
N HIS A 167 -21.13 -16.45 16.68
CA HIS A 167 -20.95 -16.71 18.12
C HIS A 167 -21.97 -16.02 19.01
N TYR A 168 -22.54 -14.89 18.57
CA TYR A 168 -23.41 -14.06 19.42
C TYR A 168 -24.84 -13.92 18.90
N PHE A 169 -25.14 -14.39 17.69
CA PHE A 169 -26.49 -14.39 17.08
C PHE A 169 -26.83 -15.78 16.53
#